data_AF-A0A6C0HY58-F1
#
_entry.id   AF-A0A6C0HY58-F1
#
_cell.length_a   1.000
_cell.length_b   1.000
_cell.length_c   1.000
_cell.angle_alpha   90.00
_cell.angle_beta   90.00
_cell.angle_gamma   90.00
#
_symmetry.space_group_name_H-M   'P 1'
#
loop_
_entity.id
_entity.type
_entity.pdbx_description
1 polymer ?
#
loop_
_entity_poly.entity_id
_entity_poly.type
_entity_poly.pdbx_seq_one_letter_code
_entity_poly.pdbx_strand_id
1 'polypeptide(L)'
;MYIISLLHALFASSLAFYSFFVSRSKYDYLILFIIFTISWCWTLHKGECFLSYYLKKFSDPSYEMGTIVNADDMYVIFGDQNKEYMKFFFTKICPVVQSINIYLLTKRNGFSDEVTVLFPVLYFTYYHISYLKSSLINTYFAIIFAYVLIHIFTRFISSE
;
A
#
# COMPACT_ATOMS: atom_id res chain seq x y z
N MET A 1 -14.42 -16.04 2.56
CA MET A 1 -13.70 -15.05 1.73
C MET A 1 -14.30 -13.64 1.86
N TYR A 2 -15.61 -13.45 1.65
CA TYR A 2 -16.29 -12.14 1.76
C TYR A 2 -15.90 -11.28 2.98
N ILE A 3 -15.89 -11.84 4.19
CA ILE A 3 -15.56 -11.10 5.42
C ILE A 3 -14.12 -10.55 5.38
N ILE A 4 -13.16 -11.35 4.92
CA ILE A 4 -11.74 -10.93 4.84
C ILE A 4 -11.59 -9.79 3.83
N SER A 5 -12.24 -9.93 2.68
CA SER A 5 -12.20 -8.93 1.62
C SER A 5 -12.86 -7.61 2.06
N LEU A 6 -13.99 -7.67 2.80
CA LEU A 6 -14.63 -6.50 3.42
C LEU A 6 -13.73 -5.82 4.45
N LEU A 7 -13.11 -6.59 5.36
CA LEU A 7 -12.18 -6.05 6.34
C LEU A 7 -10.97 -5.37 5.68
N HIS A 8 -10.48 -5.92 4.58
CA HIS A 8 -9.40 -5.31 3.79
C HIS A 8 -9.83 -3.97 3.20
N ALA A 9 -11.03 -3.89 2.62
CA ALA A 9 -11.57 -2.66 2.06
C ALA A 9 -11.77 -1.58 3.13
N LEU A 10 -12.31 -1.94 4.29
CA LEU A 10 -12.48 -1.02 5.42
C LEU A 10 -11.13 -0.53 5.96
N PHE A 11 -10.17 -1.44 6.13
CA PHE A 11 -8.83 -1.10 6.60
C PHE A 11 -8.10 -0.17 5.61
N ALA A 12 -8.10 -0.50 4.32
CA ALA A 12 -7.51 0.34 3.28
C ALA A 12 -8.16 1.72 3.20
N SER A 13 -9.49 1.79 3.31
CA SER A 13 -10.22 3.06 3.34
C SER A 13 -9.84 3.89 4.57
N SER A 14 -9.74 3.26 5.75
CA SER A 14 -9.34 3.95 6.98
C SER A 14 -7.93 4.56 6.88
N LEU A 15 -6.99 3.84 6.25
CA LEU A 15 -5.64 4.34 5.99
C LEU A 15 -5.64 5.49 5.00
N ALA A 16 -6.41 5.38 3.91
CA ALA A 16 -6.45 6.39 2.84
C ALA A 16 -7.03 7.72 3.31
N PHE A 17 -8.00 7.69 4.22
CA PHE A 17 -8.68 8.89 4.69
C PHE A 17 -8.21 9.40 6.06
N TYR A 18 -7.25 8.73 6.71
CA TYR A 18 -6.81 9.06 8.06
C TYR A 18 -6.45 10.54 8.25
N SER A 19 -5.63 11.14 7.38
CA SER A 19 -5.17 12.52 7.56
C SER A 19 -6.27 13.59 7.40
N PHE A 20 -7.39 13.24 6.77
CA PHE A 20 -8.53 14.15 6.57
C PHE A 20 -9.40 14.27 7.81
N PHE A 21 -9.45 13.23 8.64
CA PHE A 21 -10.35 13.18 9.80
C PHE A 21 -9.61 13.30 11.14
N VAL A 22 -8.33 12.93 11.19
CA VAL A 22 -7.54 12.89 12.42
C VAL A 22 -6.52 14.03 12.42
N SER A 23 -6.53 14.83 13.49
CA SER A 23 -5.53 15.88 13.72
C SER A 23 -4.13 15.29 13.84
N ARG A 24 -3.10 16.13 13.63
CA ARG A 24 -1.70 15.71 13.78
C ARG A 24 -1.48 15.02 15.13
N SER A 25 -0.85 13.85 15.09
CA SER A 25 -0.44 13.13 16.29
C SER A 25 0.80 12.27 16.00
N LYS A 26 1.43 11.72 17.04
CA LYS A 26 2.55 10.77 16.88
C LYS A 26 2.16 9.51 16.09
N TYR A 27 0.86 9.19 16.00
CA TYR A 27 0.37 8.06 15.22
C TYR A 27 0.53 8.27 13.71
N ASP A 28 0.79 9.49 13.25
CA ASP A 28 1.01 9.77 11.83
C ASP A 28 2.22 9.02 11.28
N TYR A 29 3.31 8.92 12.07
CA TYR A 29 4.48 8.13 11.70
C TYR A 29 4.14 6.65 11.63
N LEU A 30 3.30 6.14 12.54
CA LEU A 30 2.83 4.76 12.51
C LEU A 30 1.98 4.49 11.25
N ILE A 31 1.11 5.42 10.87
CA ILE A 31 0.31 5.30 9.64
C ILE A 31 1.21 5.31 8.39
N LEU A 32 2.18 6.23 8.31
CA LEU A 32 3.18 6.25 7.25
C LEU A 32 3.96 4.92 7.19
N PHE A 33 4.41 4.43 8.35
CA PHE A 33 5.11 3.15 8.45
C PHE A 33 4.26 2.01 7.90
N ILE A 34 3.00 1.88 8.33
CA ILE A 34 2.07 0.85 7.86
C ILE A 34 1.89 0.91 6.34
N ILE A 35 1.66 2.11 5.76
CA ILE A 35 1.48 2.29 4.31
C ILE A 35 2.69 1.78 3.53
N PHE A 36 3.90 2.17 3.96
CA PHE A 36 5.13 1.76 3.29
C PHE A 36 5.48 0.30 3.56
N THR A 37 5.14 -0.26 4.72
CA THR A 37 5.30 -1.70 5.00
C THR A 37 4.40 -2.53 4.11
N ILE A 38 3.13 -2.15 3.93
CA ILE A 38 2.22 -2.86 3.01
C ILE A 38 2.78 -2.85 1.58
N SER A 39 3.25 -1.69 1.11
CA SER A 39 3.85 -1.54 -0.23
C SER A 39 5.13 -2.37 -0.37
N TRP A 40 5.96 -2.40 0.67
CA TRP A 40 7.16 -3.23 0.70
C TRP A 40 6.81 -4.73 0.66
N CYS A 41 5.85 -5.18 1.47
CA CYS A 41 5.37 -6.55 1.47
C CYS A 41 4.80 -6.97 0.11
N TRP A 42 3.99 -6.13 -0.53
CA TRP A 42 3.46 -6.39 -1.88
C TRP A 42 4.58 -6.50 -2.91
N THR A 43 5.62 -5.67 -2.80
CA THR A 43 6.80 -5.77 -3.67
C THR A 43 7.48 -7.14 -3.56
N LEU A 44 7.67 -7.65 -2.33
CA LEU A 44 8.29 -8.95 -2.08
C LEU A 44 7.43 -10.15 -2.51
N HIS A 45 6.10 -9.98 -2.52
CA HIS A 45 5.14 -11.04 -2.84
C HIS A 45 4.48 -10.85 -4.21
N LYS A 46 5.14 -10.16 -5.14
CA LYS A 46 4.68 -9.93 -6.53
C LYS A 46 3.24 -9.39 -6.63
N GLY A 47 2.89 -8.45 -5.75
CA GLY A 47 1.58 -7.81 -5.72
C GLY A 47 0.52 -8.55 -4.89
N GLU A 48 0.86 -9.68 -4.26
CA GLU A 48 -0.04 -10.35 -3.33
C GLU A 48 0.10 -9.82 -1.90
N CYS A 49 -1.01 -9.76 -1.19
CA CYS A 49 -0.99 -9.55 0.26
C CYS A 49 -0.30 -10.74 0.94
N PHE A 50 0.63 -10.46 1.86
CA PHE A 50 1.33 -11.46 2.68
C PHE A 50 0.35 -12.50 3.25
N LEU A 51 -0.73 -12.06 3.90
CA LEU A 51 -1.69 -12.97 4.50
C LEU A 51 -2.34 -13.90 3.47
N SER A 52 -2.71 -13.38 2.30
CA SER A 52 -3.27 -14.18 1.21
C SER A 52 -2.28 -15.22 0.71
N TYR A 53 -1.02 -14.82 0.49
CA TYR A 53 0.03 -15.73 0.05
C TYR A 53 0.22 -16.91 1.03
N TYR A 54 0.34 -16.63 2.34
CA TYR A 54 0.53 -17.70 3.32
C TYR A 54 -0.69 -18.61 3.46
N LEU A 55 -1.91 -18.07 3.38
CA LEU A 55 -3.13 -18.88 3.39
C LEU A 55 -3.20 -19.82 2.17
N LYS A 56 -2.86 -19.31 0.98
CA LYS A 56 -2.80 -20.13 -0.24
C LYS A 56 -1.71 -21.19 -0.16
N LYS A 57 -0.50 -20.81 0.30
CA LYS A 57 0.63 -21.74 0.45
C LYS A 57 0.40 -22.82 1.52
N PHE A 58 -0.34 -22.49 2.58
CA PHE A 58 -0.75 -23.44 3.60
C PHE A 58 -1.79 -24.44 3.07
N SER A 59 -2.71 -23.96 2.23
CA SER A 59 -3.77 -24.80 1.62
C SER A 59 -3.24 -25.67 0.47
N ASP A 60 -2.27 -25.15 -0.29
CA ASP A 60 -1.60 -25.82 -1.39
C ASP A 60 -0.08 -25.53 -1.33
N PRO A 61 0.74 -26.48 -0.84
CA PRO A 61 2.18 -26.33 -0.78
C PRO A 61 2.85 -26.12 -2.15
N SER A 62 2.19 -26.49 -3.25
CA SER A 62 2.70 -26.27 -4.62
C SER A 62 2.43 -24.86 -5.15
N TYR A 63 1.64 -24.05 -4.44
CA TYR A 63 1.31 -22.67 -4.85
C TYR A 63 2.56 -21.81 -5.04
N GLU A 64 2.65 -21.11 -6.18
CA GLU A 64 3.70 -20.15 -6.48
C GLU A 64 3.17 -18.71 -6.56
N MET A 65 3.88 -17.78 -5.93
CA MET A 65 3.51 -16.36 -5.89
C MET A 65 3.42 -15.73 -7.29
N GLY A 66 2.39 -14.91 -7.50
CA GLY A 66 2.24 -14.06 -8.68
C GLY A 66 1.88 -14.81 -9.97
N THR A 67 1.55 -16.10 -9.88
CA THR A 67 0.97 -16.87 -11.01
C THR A 67 -0.40 -16.31 -11.40
N ILE A 68 -1.15 -15.76 -10.44
CA ILE A 68 -2.47 -15.14 -10.65
C ILE A 68 -2.55 -13.83 -9.86
N VAL A 69 -2.35 -12.68 -10.52
CA VAL A 69 -2.71 -11.38 -9.93
C VAL A 69 -4.21 -11.22 -10.13
N ASN A 70 -4.99 -11.77 -9.21
CA ASN A 70 -6.44 -11.70 -9.24
C ASN A 70 -6.89 -10.31 -8.79
N ALA A 71 -6.97 -9.37 -9.75
CA ALA A 71 -7.97 -8.32 -9.62
C ALA A 71 -9.37 -8.92 -9.40
N ASP A 72 -9.56 -10.19 -9.79
CA ASP A 72 -10.73 -11.01 -9.54
C ASP A 72 -11.07 -11.24 -8.05
N ASP A 73 -10.08 -11.14 -7.15
CA ASP A 73 -10.32 -11.30 -5.71
C ASP A 73 -11.15 -10.12 -5.13
N MET A 74 -11.13 -8.95 -5.80
CA MET A 74 -11.96 -7.80 -5.43
C MET A 74 -13.40 -7.93 -5.96
N TYR A 75 -13.63 -8.63 -7.08
CA TYR A 75 -14.97 -8.83 -7.63
C TYR A 75 -15.82 -9.73 -6.75
N VAL A 76 -15.19 -10.59 -5.96
CA VAL A 76 -15.88 -11.36 -4.91
C VAL A 76 -16.68 -10.44 -3.99
N ILE A 77 -16.23 -9.22 -3.67
CA ILE A 77 -16.99 -8.30 -2.80
C ILE A 77 -18.06 -7.54 -3.58
N PHE A 78 -17.71 -6.99 -4.73
CA PHE A 78 -18.51 -5.94 -5.39
C PHE A 78 -19.39 -6.46 -6.54
N GLY A 79 -19.28 -7.75 -6.86
CA GLY A 79 -19.98 -8.41 -7.96
C GLY A 79 -19.41 -8.09 -9.34
N ASP A 80 -19.55 -9.02 -10.27
CA ASP A 80 -18.99 -8.93 -11.62
C ASP A 80 -19.56 -7.75 -12.43
N GLN A 81 -20.80 -7.34 -12.17
CA GLN A 81 -21.42 -6.18 -12.84
C GLN A 81 -20.68 -4.85 -12.60
N ASN A 82 -19.85 -4.76 -11.55
CA ASN A 82 -19.10 -3.55 -11.21
C ASN A 82 -17.60 -3.64 -11.54
N LYS A 83 -17.17 -4.68 -12.28
CA LYS A 83 -15.77 -5.03 -12.53
C LYS A 83 -14.92 -3.83 -12.98
N GLU A 84 -15.34 -3.15 -14.05
CA GLU A 84 -14.60 -2.02 -14.64
C GLU A 84 -14.56 -0.80 -13.72
N TYR A 85 -15.67 -0.50 -13.03
CA TYR A 85 -15.72 0.60 -12.08
C TYR A 85 -14.77 0.36 -10.90
N MET A 86 -14.79 -0.85 -10.31
CA MET A 86 -13.90 -1.19 -9.20
C MET A 86 -12.44 -1.20 -9.62
N LYS A 87 -12.14 -1.73 -10.82
CA LYS A 87 -10.80 -1.67 -11.39
C LYS A 87 -10.34 -0.22 -11.57
N PHE A 88 -11.17 0.65 -12.14
CA PHE A 88 -10.84 2.07 -12.26
C PHE A 88 -10.60 2.72 -10.88
N PHE A 89 -11.51 2.49 -9.93
CA PHE A 89 -11.43 3.06 -8.58
C PHE A 89 -10.13 2.64 -7.87
N PHE A 90 -9.84 1.34 -7.81
CA PHE A 90 -8.63 0.85 -7.12
C PHE A 90 -7.35 1.16 -7.86
N THR A 91 -7.34 1.18 -9.19
CA THR A 91 -6.10 1.41 -9.95
C THR A 91 -5.79 2.88 -10.20
N LYS A 92 -6.77 3.77 -10.09
CA LYS A 92 -6.64 5.21 -10.40
C LYS A 92 -6.95 6.10 -9.22
N ILE A 93 -8.11 5.93 -8.59
CA ILE A 93 -8.58 6.84 -7.53
C ILE A 93 -7.86 6.55 -6.20
N CYS A 94 -7.83 5.30 -5.75
CA CYS A 94 -7.19 4.93 -4.48
C CYS A 94 -5.72 5.37 -4.40
N PRO A 95 -4.86 5.16 -5.41
CA PRO A 95 -3.45 5.56 -5.34
C PRO A 95 -3.30 7.07 -5.26
N VAL A 96 -4.15 7.85 -5.95
CA VAL A 96 -4.13 9.32 -5.87
C VAL A 96 -4.52 9.79 -4.46
N VAL A 97 -5.62 9.27 -3.90
CA VAL A 97 -6.06 9.62 -2.55
C VAL A 97 -4.98 9.25 -1.53
N GLN A 98 -4.38 8.07 -1.65
CA GLN A 98 -3.32 7.62 -0.77
C GLN A 98 -2.06 8.48 -0.89
N SER A 99 -1.68 8.92 -2.10
CA SER A 99 -0.57 9.86 -2.30
C SER A 99 -0.85 11.22 -1.66
N ILE A 100 -2.07 11.75 -1.77
CA ILE A 100 -2.47 12.99 -1.07
C ILE A 100 -2.35 12.80 0.44
N ASN A 101 -2.83 11.67 0.97
CA ASN A 101 -2.74 11.35 2.39
C ASN A 101 -1.28 11.24 2.87
N ILE A 102 -0.39 10.61 2.10
CA ILE A 102 1.05 10.56 2.40
C ILE A 102 1.64 11.98 2.44
N TYR A 103 1.32 12.83 1.45
CA TYR A 103 1.77 14.23 1.42
C TYR A 103 1.31 15.01 2.66
N LEU A 104 0.04 14.88 3.05
CA LEU A 104 -0.49 15.56 4.24
C LEU A 104 0.21 15.09 5.52
N LEU A 105 0.45 13.78 5.65
CA LEU A 105 1.15 13.19 6.79
C LEU A 105 2.60 13.64 6.87
N THR A 106 3.34 13.67 5.76
CA THR A 106 4.73 14.14 5.75
C THR A 106 4.80 15.65 6.02
N LYS A 107 3.95 16.46 5.38
CA LYS A 107 3.96 17.92 5.57
C LYS A 107 3.64 18.31 7.01
N ARG A 108 2.61 17.73 7.62
CA ARG A 108 2.21 18.09 8.99
C ARG A 108 3.19 17.59 10.06
N ASN A 109 4.04 16.62 9.74
CA ASN A 109 5.09 16.11 10.64
C ASN A 109 6.47 16.74 10.39
N GLY A 110 6.52 17.84 9.64
CA GLY A 110 7.73 18.64 9.48
C GLY A 110 8.86 17.88 8.80
N PHE A 111 8.55 16.98 7.88
CA PHE A 111 9.54 16.45 6.94
C PHE A 111 10.03 17.59 6.02
N SER A 112 11.21 17.45 5.44
CA SER A 112 11.69 18.43 4.46
C SER A 112 10.76 18.46 3.24
N ASP A 113 10.77 19.56 2.48
CA ASP A 113 9.89 19.70 1.31
C ASP A 113 10.22 18.64 0.24
N GLU A 114 11.49 18.27 0.10
CA GLU A 114 11.93 17.21 -0.81
C GLU A 114 11.32 15.87 -0.41
N VAL A 115 11.40 15.49 0.87
CA VAL A 115 10.82 14.22 1.35
C VAL A 115 9.30 14.24 1.25
N THR A 116 8.69 15.39 1.55
CA THR A 116 7.25 15.61 1.48
C THR A 116 6.70 15.36 0.07
N VAL A 117 7.44 15.73 -0.97
CA VAL A 117 7.08 15.47 -2.37
C VAL A 117 7.55 14.10 -2.86
N LEU A 118 8.74 13.64 -2.44
CA LEU A 118 9.33 12.39 -2.92
C LEU A 118 8.49 11.17 -2.53
N PHE A 119 8.04 11.08 -1.28
CA PHE A 119 7.30 9.93 -0.77
C PHE A 119 5.98 9.67 -1.53
N PRO A 120 5.09 10.65 -1.73
CA PRO A 120 3.86 10.42 -2.48
C PRO A 120 4.09 10.13 -3.97
N VAL A 121 5.13 10.73 -4.58
CA VAL A 121 5.53 10.43 -5.97
C VAL A 121 6.06 9.01 -6.10
N LEU A 122 6.91 8.60 -5.16
CA LEU A 122 7.45 7.25 -5.10
C LEU A 122 6.33 6.22 -4.97
N TYR A 123 5.39 6.43 -4.04
CA TYR A 123 4.23 5.56 -3.84
C TYR A 123 3.37 5.46 -5.11
N PHE A 124 3.03 6.60 -5.72
CA PHE A 124 2.22 6.65 -6.94
C PHE A 124 2.88 5.91 -8.10
N THR A 125 4.19 6.15 -8.28
CA THR A 125 5.01 5.56 -9.35
C THR A 125 5.13 4.06 -9.15
N TYR A 126 5.43 3.61 -7.92
CA TYR A 126 5.46 2.19 -7.57
C TYR A 126 4.16 1.51 -7.97
N TYR A 127 3.02 2.08 -7.56
CA TYR A 127 1.72 1.48 -7.83
C TYR A 127 1.50 1.28 -9.33
N HIS A 128 1.83 2.27 -10.17
CA HIS A 128 1.65 2.19 -11.62
C HIS A 128 2.66 1.30 -12.34
N ILE A 129 3.91 1.25 -11.87
CA ILE A 129 4.96 0.43 -12.49
C ILE A 129 4.90 -1.03 -12.03
N SER A 130 4.40 -1.31 -10.83
CA SER A 130 4.27 -2.68 -10.30
C SER A 130 3.43 -3.60 -11.20
N TYR A 131 2.52 -3.05 -12.00
CA TYR A 131 1.77 -3.76 -13.04
C TYR A 131 2.66 -4.39 -14.14
N LEU A 132 3.87 -3.86 -14.35
CA LEU A 132 4.81 -4.40 -15.34
C LEU A 132 5.43 -5.74 -14.92
N LYS A 133 5.22 -6.18 -13.67
CA LYS A 133 5.68 -7.47 -13.11
C LYS A 133 7.18 -7.76 -13.34
N SER A 134 8.01 -6.73 -13.48
CA SER A 134 9.46 -6.89 -13.64
C SER A 134 10.13 -7.17 -12.29
N SER A 135 10.85 -8.30 -12.18
CA SER A 135 11.57 -8.69 -10.97
C SER A 135 12.63 -7.65 -10.58
N LEU A 136 13.34 -7.11 -11.56
CA LEU A 136 14.35 -6.08 -11.35
C LEU A 136 13.74 -4.81 -10.74
N ILE A 137 12.61 -4.35 -11.28
CA ILE A 137 11.91 -3.17 -10.77
C ILE A 137 11.45 -3.39 -9.32
N ASN A 138 10.90 -4.58 -9.02
CA ASN A 138 10.48 -4.91 -7.66
C ASN A 138 11.67 -4.88 -6.69
N THR A 139 12.83 -5.41 -7.06
CA THR A 139 14.04 -5.34 -6.22
C THR A 139 14.43 -3.89 -5.90
N TYR A 140 14.41 -3.00 -6.90
CA TYR A 140 14.72 -1.58 -6.67
C TYR A 140 13.73 -0.92 -5.70
N PHE A 141 12.42 -1.10 -5.91
CA PHE A 141 11.41 -0.55 -5.01
C PHE A 141 11.49 -1.14 -3.61
N ALA A 142 11.83 -2.43 -3.47
CA ALA A 142 12.00 -3.05 -2.16
C ALA A 142 13.11 -2.38 -1.34
N ILE A 143 14.25 -2.07 -1.98
CA ILE A 143 15.37 -1.35 -1.35
C ILE A 143 14.96 0.07 -0.98
N ILE A 144 14.30 0.79 -1.90
CA ILE A 144 13.86 2.18 -1.65
C ILE A 144 12.86 2.20 -0.48
N PHE A 145 11.88 1.30 -0.45
CA PHE A 145 10.92 1.24 0.65
C PHE A 145 11.55 0.86 1.97
N ALA A 146 12.56 -0.02 1.99
CA ALA A 146 13.32 -0.31 3.21
C ALA A 146 14.01 0.97 3.74
N TYR A 147 14.63 1.77 2.86
CA TYR A 147 15.20 3.06 3.24
C TYR A 147 14.14 4.04 3.78
N VAL A 148 12.98 4.15 3.11
CA VAL A 148 11.87 4.99 3.57
C VAL A 148 11.38 4.58 4.96
N LEU A 149 11.24 3.27 5.20
CA LEU A 149 10.81 2.73 6.50
C LEU A 149 11.81 3.07 7.60
N ILE A 150 13.11 2.92 7.36
CA ILE A 150 14.16 3.33 8.30
C ILE A 150 14.06 4.82 8.59
N HIS A 151 13.87 5.65 7.56
CA HIS A 151 13.74 7.11 7.72
C HIS A 151 12.49 7.51 8.51
N ILE A 152 11.35 6.85 8.30
CA ILE A 152 10.13 7.09 9.09
C ILE A 152 10.36 6.68 10.55
N PHE A 153 10.99 5.52 10.77
CA PHE A 153 11.24 4.98 12.11
C PHE A 153 12.20 5.86 12.93
N THR A 154 13.27 6.37 12.33
CA THR A 154 14.18 7.30 13.02
C THR A 154 13.46 8.59 13.42
N ARG A 155 12.59 9.12 12.54
CA ARG A 155 11.76 10.29 12.83
C ARG A 155 10.77 10.03 13.98
N PHE A 156 10.14 8.86 13.99
CA PHE A 156 9.25 8.45 15.07
C PHE A 156 9.96 8.44 16.43
N ILE A 157 11.15 7.83 16.52
CA ILE A 157 11.94 7.81 17.76
C ILE A 157 12.32 9.23 18.21
N SER A 158 12.64 10.12 17.27
CA SER A 158 13.03 11.51 17.57
C SER A 158 11.89 12.46 17.92
N SER A 159 10.63 12.02 17.83
CA SER A 159 9.44 12.90 17.93
C SER A 159 8.94 13.16 19.36
N GLU A 160 9.85 13.17 20.34
CA GLU A 160 9.56 13.49 21.74
C GLU A 160 9.08 14.93 21.95
#